data_AF-A0AAQ3PXM7-F1
#
_entry.id   AF-A0AAQ3PXM7-F1
#
_cell.length_a   1.000
_cell.length_b   1.000
_cell.length_c   1.000
_cell.angle_alpha   90.00
_cell.angle_beta   90.00
_cell.angle_gamma   90.00
#
_symmetry.space_group_name_H-M   'P 1'
#
loop_
_entity.id
_entity.type
_entity.pdbx_description
1 polymer ?
#
loop_
_entity_poly.entity_id
_entity_poly.type
_entity_poly.pdbx_seq_one_letter_code
_entity_poly.pdbx_strand_id
1 'polypeptide(L)'
;MVSSCHCYPIRVRGACGNTARRNAAKVFCSNSVQTPPSQSTIKVVIVGATKEIGRTAVLAVSKARGMELAGAIDSQCIGEDAGQISGMEEPLEIPVLNDLTMVLGSIAQSRATGVVVDFSEPSTVYDNVKQAAAFGLSSVVYVPKIELETVTELSAFCEKASMGCLVAPTLSIGSVLLQQAAIQASFHYSNVEIVESRPNPSDLPSQEAIQIANNISDLGQIYNREDMDSNSPARGQILGEDGVRVHSMVLPGLASSTSINFSGPGEIYTLRHDVTNVQCLMPGLILAIRKVVRLKNLIYGLEKFL
;
A
#
# COMPACT_ATOMS: atom_id res chain seq x y z
N MET A 1 14.04 -8.61 -53.50
CA MET A 1 15.36 -8.17 -53.02
C MET A 1 15.58 -8.87 -51.67
N VAL A 2 15.91 -10.17 -51.62
CA VAL A 2 17.28 -10.76 -51.64
C VAL A 2 18.23 -9.93 -50.76
N SER A 3 18.81 -10.42 -49.65
CA SER A 3 19.40 -11.75 -49.46
C SER A 3 19.38 -12.22 -48.00
N SER A 4 19.09 -13.51 -47.83
CA SER A 4 19.44 -14.36 -46.69
C SER A 4 20.84 -14.99 -46.91
N CYS A 5 21.37 -15.67 -45.87
CA CYS A 5 22.28 -16.86 -45.84
C CYS A 5 23.15 -16.74 -44.56
N HIS A 6 23.07 -17.55 -43.49
CA HIS A 6 23.09 -19.01 -43.24
C HIS A 6 24.39 -19.77 -43.57
N CYS A 7 24.87 -20.49 -42.52
CA CYS A 7 25.61 -21.77 -42.47
C CYS A 7 27.14 -21.83 -42.22
N TYR A 8 27.49 -22.18 -40.96
CA TYR A 8 28.21 -23.39 -40.46
C TYR A 8 29.70 -23.69 -40.81
N PRO A 9 30.41 -24.57 -40.05
CA PRO A 9 31.81 -24.39 -39.66
C PRO A 9 32.75 -25.44 -40.28
N ILE A 10 34.07 -25.19 -40.24
CA ILE A 10 35.06 -26.18 -40.68
C ILE A 10 36.12 -26.38 -39.59
N ARG A 11 36.31 -27.65 -39.24
CA ARG A 11 37.33 -28.19 -38.35
C ARG A 11 38.47 -28.71 -39.23
N VAL A 12 39.73 -28.31 -38.97
CA VAL A 12 40.91 -28.97 -39.55
C VAL A 12 41.94 -29.22 -38.45
N ARG A 13 42.38 -30.49 -38.35
CA ARG A 13 43.54 -30.96 -37.60
C ARG A 13 44.80 -30.80 -38.48
N GLY A 14 45.94 -30.41 -37.91
CA GLY A 14 47.23 -30.45 -38.62
C GLY A 14 48.41 -30.02 -37.75
N ALA A 15 49.42 -30.89 -37.66
CA ALA A 15 50.54 -30.92 -36.73
C ALA A 15 51.68 -29.88 -36.93
N CYS A 16 52.48 -29.77 -35.85
CA CYS A 16 53.94 -29.54 -35.76
C CYS A 16 54.57 -28.23 -36.27
N GLY A 17 55.32 -27.55 -35.37
CA GLY A 17 56.29 -26.53 -35.72
C GLY A 17 56.70 -25.68 -34.52
N ASN A 18 57.87 -25.98 -33.96
CA ASN A 18 58.41 -25.36 -32.76
C ASN A 18 58.99 -23.96 -33.03
N THR A 19 59.18 -23.18 -31.96
CA THR A 19 59.95 -21.91 -31.82
C THR A 19 59.26 -20.57 -32.11
N ALA A 20 58.90 -19.86 -31.04
CA ALA A 20 59.43 -18.52 -30.75
C ALA A 20 58.88 -18.02 -29.39
N ARG A 21 59.78 -17.72 -28.46
CA ARG A 21 59.51 -17.07 -27.17
C ARG A 21 58.75 -15.76 -27.37
N ARG A 22 57.68 -15.52 -26.59
CA ARG A 22 57.25 -14.18 -26.18
C ARG A 22 56.44 -14.25 -24.87
N ASN A 23 56.71 -13.25 -24.03
CA ASN A 23 56.39 -13.15 -22.61
C ASN A 23 54.91 -13.32 -22.27
N ALA A 24 54.62 -14.13 -21.23
CA ALA A 24 53.31 -14.19 -20.59
C ALA A 24 53.13 -12.96 -19.67
N ALA A 25 52.44 -11.93 -20.15
CA ALA A 25 51.84 -10.92 -19.29
C ALA A 25 50.46 -11.44 -18.85
N LYS A 26 50.31 -11.80 -17.56
CA LYS A 26 49.01 -12.05 -16.95
C LYS A 26 48.25 -10.73 -16.88
N VAL A 27 47.24 -10.57 -17.73
CA VAL A 27 46.24 -9.53 -17.58
C VAL A 27 45.35 -9.93 -16.41
N PHE A 28 45.60 -9.35 -15.24
CA PHE A 28 44.63 -9.32 -14.15
C PHE A 28 43.55 -8.32 -14.55
N CYS A 29 42.41 -8.81 -15.06
CA CYS A 29 41.19 -8.02 -15.10
C CYS A 29 40.71 -7.83 -13.66
N SER A 30 41.08 -6.69 -13.06
CA SER A 30 40.42 -6.19 -11.86
C SER A 30 38.99 -5.81 -12.25
N ASN A 31 38.06 -6.76 -12.12
CA ASN A 31 36.65 -6.43 -12.07
C ASN A 31 36.41 -5.65 -10.78
N SER A 32 36.52 -4.32 -10.86
CA SER A 32 35.94 -3.43 -9.87
C SER A 32 34.44 -3.71 -9.88
N VAL A 33 33.98 -4.50 -8.91
CA VAL A 33 32.57 -4.58 -8.56
C VAL A 33 32.17 -3.16 -8.23
N GLN A 34 31.51 -2.49 -9.17
CA GLN A 34 30.86 -1.23 -8.91
C GLN A 34 29.77 -1.54 -7.89
N THR A 35 30.01 -1.13 -6.64
CA THR A 35 28.98 -1.06 -5.62
C THR A 35 27.82 -0.25 -6.20
N PRO A 36 26.57 -0.75 -6.16
CA PRO A 36 25.43 0.07 -6.53
C PRO A 36 25.43 1.33 -5.66
N PRO A 37 24.99 2.50 -6.19
CA PRO A 37 24.95 3.73 -5.41
C PRO A 37 24.16 3.45 -4.13
N SER A 38 24.69 3.90 -2.99
CA SER A 38 24.04 3.79 -1.69
C SER A 38 22.62 4.34 -1.81
N GLN A 39 21.61 3.46 -1.84
CA GLN A 39 20.23 3.90 -1.73
C GLN A 39 20.12 4.60 -0.37
N SER A 40 19.86 5.91 -0.38
CA SER A 40 19.61 6.65 0.85
C SER A 40 18.43 5.99 1.55
N THR A 41 18.69 5.42 2.72
CA THR A 41 17.66 4.77 3.56
C THR A 41 16.58 5.79 3.90
N ILE A 42 15.32 5.42 3.70
CA ILE A 42 14.18 6.27 4.07
C ILE A 42 14.00 6.19 5.59
N LYS A 43 14.08 7.34 6.26
CA LYS A 43 13.81 7.46 7.69
C LYS A 43 12.30 7.55 7.89
N VAL A 44 11.72 6.62 8.63
CA VAL A 44 10.27 6.53 8.82
C VAL A 44 9.90 6.91 10.24
N VAL A 45 8.99 7.85 10.40
CA VAL A 45 8.37 8.20 11.69
C VAL A 45 6.96 7.63 11.70
N ILE A 46 6.57 6.93 12.75
CA ILE A 46 5.23 6.35 12.89
C ILE A 46 4.47 7.10 13.98
N VAL A 47 3.37 7.77 13.61
CA VAL A 47 2.41 8.38 14.54
C VAL A 47 1.30 7.37 14.82
N GLY A 48 0.94 7.21 16.10
CA GLY A 48 0.07 6.12 16.56
C GLY A 48 0.84 4.81 16.70
N ALA A 49 2.13 4.87 17.08
CA ALA A 49 3.02 3.73 17.10
C ALA A 49 2.60 2.62 18.09
N THR A 50 1.80 2.94 19.12
CA THR A 50 1.35 1.96 20.11
C THR A 50 0.06 1.24 19.71
N LYS A 51 -0.64 1.72 18.67
CA LYS A 51 -1.81 1.04 18.08
C LYS A 51 -1.40 -0.30 17.47
N GLU A 52 -2.33 -1.24 17.32
CA GLU A 52 -2.06 -2.57 16.74
C GLU A 52 -1.40 -2.47 15.34
N ILE A 53 -1.93 -1.60 14.47
CA ILE A 53 -1.35 -1.33 13.16
C ILE A 53 0.02 -0.64 13.27
N GLY A 54 0.19 0.27 14.23
CA GLY A 54 1.44 1.00 14.48
C GLY A 54 2.59 0.08 14.88
N ARG A 55 2.33 -0.83 15.84
CA ARG A 55 3.29 -1.87 16.26
C ARG A 55 3.67 -2.78 15.11
N THR A 56 2.68 -3.19 14.32
CA THR A 56 2.93 -4.02 13.12
C THR A 56 3.76 -3.25 12.08
N ALA A 57 3.50 -1.96 11.90
CA ALA A 57 4.26 -1.09 11.01
C ALA A 57 5.71 -0.88 11.48
N VAL A 58 5.94 -0.69 12.78
CA VAL A 58 7.30 -0.63 13.37
C VAL A 58 8.09 -1.87 12.98
N LEU A 59 7.51 -3.06 13.18
CA LEU A 59 8.16 -4.33 12.84
C LEU A 59 8.41 -4.45 11.32
N ALA A 60 7.43 -4.08 10.50
CA ALA A 60 7.53 -4.18 9.05
C ALA A 60 8.58 -3.23 8.47
N VAL A 61 8.61 -1.98 8.93
CA VAL A 61 9.59 -0.96 8.52
C VAL A 61 11.00 -1.39 8.91
N SER A 62 11.19 -1.88 10.14
CA SER A 62 12.51 -2.33 10.64
C SER A 62 13.08 -3.51 9.84
N LYS A 63 12.21 -4.36 9.28
CA LYS A 63 12.61 -5.49 8.41
C LYS A 63 12.73 -5.10 6.93
N ALA A 64 12.21 -3.94 6.53
CA ALA A 64 12.15 -3.55 5.13
C ALA A 64 13.48 -2.97 4.63
N ARG A 65 14.00 -3.55 3.54
CA ARG A 65 15.20 -3.03 2.88
C ARG A 65 15.00 -1.58 2.41
N GLY A 66 15.99 -0.73 2.74
CA GLY A 66 16.02 0.68 2.34
C GLY A 66 15.13 1.58 3.22
N MET A 67 14.68 1.09 4.37
CA MET A 67 13.95 1.85 5.37
C MET A 67 14.57 1.64 6.74
N GLU A 68 14.32 2.59 7.62
CA GLU A 68 14.72 2.54 9.02
C GLU A 68 13.70 3.33 9.84
N LEU A 69 13.28 2.77 10.98
CA LEU A 69 12.48 3.52 11.93
C LEU A 69 13.35 4.65 12.52
N ALA A 70 12.86 5.88 12.47
CA ALA A 70 13.56 7.05 12.97
C ALA A 70 12.82 7.71 14.15
N GLY A 71 11.57 7.32 14.38
CA GLY A 71 10.80 7.77 15.52
C GLY A 71 9.47 7.06 15.66
N ALA A 72 9.02 6.91 16.90
CA ALA A 72 7.73 6.38 17.28
C ALA A 72 7.00 7.45 18.10
N ILE A 73 5.83 7.89 17.63
CA ILE A 73 5.04 8.94 18.27
C ILE A 73 3.73 8.38 18.78
N ASP A 74 3.46 8.57 20.07
CA ASP A 74 2.18 8.25 20.70
C ASP A 74 2.04 8.98 22.05
N SER A 75 0.82 9.00 22.56
CA SER A 75 0.50 9.46 23.92
C SER A 75 0.61 8.35 24.97
N GLN A 76 0.66 7.09 24.53
CA GLN A 76 0.82 5.91 25.38
C GLN A 76 2.26 5.37 25.32
N CYS A 77 2.66 4.58 26.32
CA CYS A 77 3.98 3.93 26.39
C CYS A 77 5.19 4.88 26.24
N ILE A 78 5.06 6.16 26.63
CA ILE A 78 6.12 7.16 26.47
C ILE A 78 7.39 6.72 27.21
N GLY A 79 8.52 6.76 26.54
CA GLY A 79 9.84 6.34 27.04
C GLY A 79 10.13 4.84 26.91
N GLU A 80 9.13 4.01 26.60
CA GLU A 80 9.35 2.60 26.26
C GLU A 80 9.98 2.46 24.86
N ASP A 81 10.72 1.38 24.62
CA ASP A 81 11.34 1.12 23.32
C ASP A 81 10.30 0.63 22.30
N ALA A 82 10.27 1.28 21.14
CA ALA A 82 9.34 0.99 20.05
C ALA A 82 9.45 -0.46 19.53
N GLY A 83 10.66 -1.03 19.52
CA GLY A 83 10.90 -2.42 19.10
C GLY A 83 10.31 -3.41 20.10
N GLN A 84 10.57 -3.20 21.40
CA GLN A 84 10.06 -4.05 22.48
C GLN A 84 8.53 -4.07 22.53
N ILE A 85 7.85 -2.91 22.48
CA ILE A 85 6.37 -2.86 22.49
C ILE A 85 5.76 -3.50 21.24
N SER A 86 6.53 -3.60 20.16
CA SER A 86 6.16 -4.22 18.89
C SER A 86 6.52 -5.71 18.81
N GLY A 87 7.02 -6.29 19.91
CA GLY A 87 7.31 -7.73 20.01
C GLY A 87 8.63 -8.16 19.37
N MET A 88 9.59 -7.25 19.22
CA MET A 88 10.95 -7.59 18.78
C MET A 88 11.77 -8.17 19.93
N GLU A 89 12.66 -9.13 19.63
CA GLU A 89 13.55 -9.74 20.62
C GLU A 89 14.62 -8.75 21.12
N GLU A 90 15.17 -7.96 20.19
CA GLU A 90 16.15 -6.91 20.47
C GLU A 90 15.49 -5.52 20.43
N PRO A 91 15.85 -4.61 21.35
CA PRO A 91 15.37 -3.24 21.33
C PRO A 91 15.88 -2.48 20.10
N LEU A 92 15.08 -1.55 19.60
CA LEU A 92 15.50 -0.66 18.51
C LEU A 92 16.29 0.56 18.99
N GLU A 93 16.30 0.81 20.31
CA GLU A 93 16.81 2.02 20.94
C GLU A 93 16.08 3.29 20.48
N ILE A 94 14.79 3.14 20.15
CA ILE A 94 13.91 4.23 19.71
C ILE A 94 12.80 4.37 20.74
N PRO A 95 12.86 5.37 21.64
CA PRO A 95 11.81 5.58 22.61
C PRO A 95 10.54 6.06 21.93
N VAL A 96 9.38 5.66 22.45
CA VAL A 96 8.11 6.31 22.11
C VAL A 96 8.11 7.70 22.72
N LEU A 97 7.87 8.72 21.89
CA LEU A 97 7.81 10.13 22.27
C LEU A 97 6.41 10.69 21.99
N ASN A 98 6.09 11.82 22.61
CA ASN A 98 4.84 12.54 22.38
C ASN A 98 5.03 13.88 21.64
N ASP A 99 6.27 14.21 21.27
CA ASP A 99 6.62 15.43 20.55
C ASP A 99 7.08 15.08 19.12
N LEU A 100 6.15 15.16 18.17
CA LEU A 100 6.41 14.95 16.76
C LEU A 100 7.43 15.97 16.22
N THR A 101 7.33 17.24 16.61
CA THR A 101 8.17 18.33 16.11
C THR A 101 9.65 18.08 16.44
N MET A 102 9.95 17.61 17.65
CA MET A 102 11.31 17.26 18.06
C MET A 102 11.93 16.19 17.14
N VAL A 103 11.19 15.12 16.85
CA VAL A 103 11.65 14.02 15.99
C VAL A 103 11.82 14.48 14.54
N LEU A 104 10.88 15.27 14.02
CA LEU A 104 11.00 15.80 12.66
C LEU A 104 12.20 16.74 12.52
N GLY A 105 12.48 17.55 13.53
CA GLY A 105 13.63 18.45 13.56
C GLY A 105 14.98 17.73 13.47
N SER A 106 15.13 16.60 14.17
CA SER A 106 16.38 15.82 14.13
C SER A 106 16.61 15.19 12.75
N ILE A 107 15.56 14.69 12.11
CA ILE A 107 15.64 14.10 10.76
C ILE A 107 15.96 15.19 9.73
N ALA A 108 15.30 16.34 9.79
CA ALA A 108 15.51 17.45 8.87
C ALA A 108 16.97 17.97 8.90
N GLN A 109 17.58 18.04 10.08
CA GLN A 109 18.99 18.44 10.24
C GLN A 109 19.96 17.50 9.51
N SER A 110 19.65 16.20 9.48
CA SER A 110 20.47 15.20 8.79
C SER A 110 20.31 15.22 7.26
N ARG A 111 19.38 16.01 6.72
CA ARG A 111 18.99 16.04 5.29
C ARG A 111 18.63 14.66 4.72
N ALA A 112 18.17 13.75 5.58
CA ALA A 112 17.72 12.43 5.17
C ALA A 112 16.34 12.52 4.49
N THR A 113 16.05 11.56 3.61
CA THR A 113 14.69 11.39 3.09
C THR A 113 13.81 10.82 4.19
N GLY A 114 12.89 11.62 4.71
CA GLY A 114 11.98 11.23 5.77
C GLY A 114 10.53 11.07 5.31
N VAL A 115 9.82 10.09 5.89
CA VAL A 115 8.39 9.86 5.70
C VAL A 115 7.71 9.74 7.05
N VAL A 116 6.62 10.48 7.25
CA VAL A 116 5.72 10.34 8.40
C VAL A 116 4.57 9.43 8.00
N VAL A 117 4.39 8.32 8.71
CA VAL A 117 3.25 7.44 8.59
C VAL A 117 2.28 7.78 9.71
N ASP A 118 1.06 8.15 9.36
CA ASP A 118 0.06 8.62 10.32
C ASP A 118 -1.10 7.63 10.45
N PHE A 119 -1.24 7.09 11.68
CA PHE A 119 -2.35 6.25 12.13
C PHE A 119 -3.16 6.92 13.24
N SER A 120 -3.07 8.24 13.39
CA SER A 120 -3.79 9.00 14.42
C SER A 120 -5.30 9.08 14.17
N GLU A 121 -5.99 9.90 14.95
CA GLU A 121 -7.41 10.20 14.74
C GLU A 121 -7.59 11.30 13.68
N PRO A 122 -8.72 11.30 12.92
CA PRO A 122 -8.98 12.26 11.84
C PRO A 122 -8.71 13.73 12.20
N SER A 123 -9.03 14.14 13.43
CA SER A 123 -8.88 15.51 13.93
C SER A 123 -7.43 16.01 14.00
N THR A 124 -6.45 15.10 14.02
CA THR A 124 -5.03 15.45 14.16
C THR A 124 -4.23 15.33 12.88
N VAL A 125 -4.77 14.65 11.86
CA VAL A 125 -4.08 14.38 10.59
C VAL A 125 -3.60 15.66 9.92
N TYR A 126 -4.47 16.69 9.87
CA TYR A 126 -4.15 17.94 9.18
C TYR A 126 -2.90 18.60 9.77
N ASP A 127 -2.85 18.72 11.10
CA ASP A 127 -1.72 19.32 11.81
C ASP A 127 -0.45 18.49 11.71
N ASN A 128 -0.57 17.15 11.74
CA ASN A 128 0.58 16.25 11.57
C ASN A 128 1.21 16.38 10.18
N VAL A 129 0.38 16.37 9.12
CA VAL A 129 0.85 16.55 7.73
C VAL A 129 1.46 17.95 7.55
N LYS A 130 0.87 18.98 8.14
CA LYS A 130 1.39 20.34 8.11
C LYS A 130 2.77 20.43 8.79
N GLN A 131 2.95 19.79 9.95
CA GLN A 131 4.24 19.70 10.62
C GLN A 131 5.26 18.95 9.76
N ALA A 132 4.92 17.78 9.23
CA ALA A 132 5.79 17.01 8.35
C ALA A 132 6.27 17.83 7.15
N ALA A 133 5.34 18.53 6.49
CA ALA A 133 5.63 19.42 5.37
C ALA A 133 6.55 20.59 5.75
N ALA A 134 6.36 21.20 6.93
CA ALA A 134 7.23 22.29 7.40
C ALA A 134 8.70 21.85 7.59
N PHE A 135 8.93 20.57 7.90
CA PHE A 135 10.26 19.97 7.99
C PHE A 135 10.75 19.32 6.68
N GLY A 136 9.95 19.39 5.60
CA GLY A 136 10.30 18.83 4.29
C GLY A 136 10.16 17.31 4.17
N LEU A 137 9.34 16.69 5.02
CA LEU A 137 9.08 15.24 5.00
C LEU A 137 7.75 14.93 4.30
N SER A 138 7.71 13.80 3.60
CA SER A 138 6.48 13.30 2.96
C SER A 138 5.59 12.57 3.96
N SER A 139 4.30 12.44 3.66
CA SER A 139 3.33 11.81 4.58
C SER A 139 2.57 10.66 3.94
N VAL A 140 2.40 9.54 4.66
CA VAL A 140 1.44 8.48 4.34
C VAL A 140 0.40 8.45 5.44
N VAL A 141 -0.85 8.78 5.11
CA VAL A 141 -1.96 8.83 6.04
C VAL A 141 -2.86 7.63 5.81
N TYR A 142 -3.06 6.82 6.84
CA TYR A 142 -4.07 5.77 6.87
C TYR A 142 -5.05 6.05 7.99
N VAL A 143 -6.13 6.74 7.64
CA VAL A 143 -7.24 7.04 8.55
C VAL A 143 -8.53 6.70 7.81
N PRO A 144 -9.11 5.50 8.04
CA PRO A 144 -10.24 5.00 7.24
C PRO A 144 -11.49 5.89 7.24
N LYS A 145 -11.67 6.72 8.28
CA LYS A 145 -12.83 7.62 8.43
C LYS A 145 -12.45 9.10 8.22
N ILE A 146 -11.46 9.39 7.38
CA ILE A 146 -11.12 10.76 7.03
C ILE A 146 -12.17 11.36 6.10
N GLU A 147 -12.63 12.57 6.41
CA GLU A 147 -13.63 13.27 5.61
C GLU A 147 -13.02 13.80 4.29
N LEU A 148 -13.79 13.76 3.21
CA LEU A 148 -13.33 14.23 1.90
C LEU A 148 -13.02 15.74 1.88
N GLU A 149 -13.68 16.52 2.73
CA GLU A 149 -13.37 17.95 2.91
C GLU A 149 -11.93 18.13 3.44
N THR A 150 -11.56 17.39 4.48
CA THR A 150 -10.18 17.38 5.01
C THR A 150 -9.16 16.94 3.95
N VAL A 151 -9.49 15.93 3.13
CA VAL A 151 -8.62 15.49 2.03
C VAL A 151 -8.42 16.62 0.99
N THR A 152 -9.49 17.36 0.68
CA THR A 152 -9.45 18.48 -0.27
C THR A 152 -8.57 19.61 0.25
N GLU A 153 -8.71 19.97 1.53
CA GLU A 153 -7.87 20.97 2.18
C GLU A 153 -6.40 20.54 2.22
N LEU A 154 -6.13 19.28 2.59
CA LEU A 154 -4.79 18.69 2.56
C LEU A 154 -4.19 18.71 1.15
N SER A 155 -4.99 18.44 0.13
CA SER A 155 -4.53 18.45 -1.25
C SER A 155 -4.06 19.84 -1.66
N ALA A 156 -4.88 20.87 -1.40
CA ALA A 156 -4.53 22.26 -1.68
C ALA A 156 -3.30 22.72 -0.89
N PHE A 157 -3.14 22.25 0.35
CA PHE A 157 -1.95 22.53 1.16
C PHE A 157 -0.70 21.87 0.58
N CYS A 158 -0.76 20.56 0.27
CA CYS A 158 0.39 19.79 -0.23
C CYS A 158 0.89 20.32 -1.58
N GLU A 159 -0.02 20.74 -2.46
CA GLU A 159 0.32 21.36 -3.74
C GLU A 159 1.09 22.68 -3.55
N LYS A 160 0.60 23.57 -2.67
CA LYS A 160 1.29 24.84 -2.34
C LYS A 160 2.66 24.60 -1.69
N ALA A 161 2.76 23.59 -0.82
CA ALA A 161 4.00 23.23 -0.16
C ALA A 161 4.97 22.44 -1.07
N SER A 162 4.53 21.98 -2.25
CA SER A 162 5.27 21.04 -3.11
C SER A 162 5.69 19.76 -2.37
N MET A 163 4.81 19.26 -1.50
CA MET A 163 5.06 18.13 -0.61
C MET A 163 4.27 16.90 -1.02
N GLY A 164 4.94 15.75 -0.99
CA GLY A 164 4.34 14.45 -1.26
C GLY A 164 3.47 13.98 -0.09
N CYS A 165 2.20 13.70 -0.35
CA CYS A 165 1.30 13.08 0.61
C CYS A 165 0.51 11.96 -0.07
N LEU A 166 0.36 10.82 0.59
CA LEU A 166 -0.58 9.79 0.22
C LEU A 166 -1.63 9.68 1.31
N VAL A 167 -2.90 9.88 0.96
CA VAL A 167 -4.01 9.49 1.82
C VAL A 167 -4.56 8.18 1.27
N ALA A 168 -4.44 7.10 2.04
CA ALA A 168 -4.85 5.77 1.63
C ALA A 168 -6.01 5.29 2.52
N PRO A 169 -7.25 5.21 2.01
CA PRO A 169 -8.40 4.64 2.74
C PRO A 169 -8.18 3.17 3.10
N THR A 170 -7.40 2.46 2.27
CA THR A 170 -6.94 1.10 2.52
C THR A 170 -5.46 0.96 2.18
N LEU A 171 -4.73 0.21 3.00
CA LEU A 171 -3.36 -0.24 2.72
C LEU A 171 -3.31 -1.70 2.26
N SER A 172 -4.46 -2.38 2.15
CA SER A 172 -4.49 -3.76 1.65
C SER A 172 -4.36 -3.78 0.14
N ILE A 173 -3.25 -4.31 -0.37
CA ILE A 173 -3.06 -4.55 -1.81
C ILE A 173 -4.15 -5.51 -2.33
N GLY A 174 -4.51 -6.55 -1.57
CA GLY A 174 -5.52 -7.52 -1.97
C GLY A 174 -6.91 -6.89 -2.15
N SER A 175 -7.30 -6.00 -1.24
CA SER A 175 -8.56 -5.24 -1.35
C SER A 175 -8.57 -4.33 -2.58
N VAL A 176 -7.46 -3.63 -2.85
CA VAL A 176 -7.34 -2.74 -4.01
C VAL A 176 -7.41 -3.53 -5.32
N LEU A 177 -6.69 -4.65 -5.42
CA LEU A 177 -6.72 -5.50 -6.61
C LEU A 177 -8.11 -6.11 -6.83
N LEU A 178 -8.80 -6.51 -5.75
CA LEU A 178 -10.19 -6.98 -5.82
C LEU A 178 -11.11 -5.88 -6.37
N GLN A 179 -10.96 -4.65 -5.90
CA GLN A 179 -11.74 -3.50 -6.39
C GLN A 179 -11.47 -3.22 -7.87
N GLN A 180 -10.21 -3.15 -8.29
CA GLN A 180 -9.85 -2.93 -9.69
C GLN A 180 -10.39 -4.04 -10.60
N ALA A 181 -10.26 -5.31 -10.19
CA ALA A 181 -10.80 -6.43 -10.94
C ALA A 181 -12.34 -6.42 -10.99
N ALA A 182 -13.00 -5.97 -9.92
CA ALA A 182 -14.45 -5.84 -9.88
C ALA A 182 -14.96 -4.75 -10.82
N ILE A 183 -14.31 -3.58 -10.84
CA ILE A 183 -14.63 -2.50 -11.79
C ILE A 183 -14.45 -3.00 -13.23
N GLN A 184 -13.41 -3.77 -13.53
CA GLN A 184 -13.23 -4.32 -14.87
C GLN A 184 -14.31 -5.34 -15.23
N ALA A 185 -14.65 -6.24 -14.30
CA ALA A 185 -15.68 -7.25 -14.52
C ALA A 185 -17.08 -6.63 -14.67
N SER A 186 -17.36 -5.53 -14.00
CA SER A 186 -18.69 -4.93 -13.96
C SER A 186 -19.18 -4.46 -15.35
N PHE A 187 -18.27 -4.12 -16.26
CA PHE A 187 -18.58 -3.82 -17.67
C PHE A 187 -19.06 -5.04 -18.49
N HIS A 188 -18.89 -6.26 -17.98
CA HIS A 188 -19.19 -7.50 -18.70
C HIS A 188 -20.38 -8.28 -18.10
N TYR A 189 -20.81 -7.95 -16.87
CA TYR A 189 -21.86 -8.67 -16.16
C TYR A 189 -22.98 -7.74 -15.73
N SER A 190 -24.23 -8.13 -15.98
CA SER A 190 -25.42 -7.35 -15.60
C SER A 190 -25.95 -7.68 -14.19
N ASN A 191 -25.38 -8.65 -13.50
CA ASN A 191 -25.77 -9.04 -12.15
C ASN A 191 -24.56 -9.03 -11.22
N VAL A 192 -24.70 -8.44 -10.04
CA VAL A 192 -23.64 -8.35 -9.04
C VAL A 192 -24.22 -8.30 -7.63
N GLU A 193 -23.66 -9.11 -6.74
CA GLU A 193 -23.93 -9.01 -5.30
C GLU A 193 -22.62 -9.06 -4.51
N ILE A 194 -22.54 -8.23 -3.47
CA ILE A 194 -21.42 -8.17 -2.54
C ILE A 194 -21.81 -8.89 -1.25
N VAL A 195 -20.98 -9.80 -0.79
CA VAL A 195 -21.14 -10.49 0.49
C VAL A 195 -19.93 -10.19 1.35
N GLU A 196 -20.15 -9.63 2.53
CA GLU A 196 -19.12 -9.44 3.53
C GLU A 196 -19.35 -10.29 4.78
N SER A 197 -18.26 -10.69 5.43
CA SER A 197 -18.30 -11.28 6.76
C SER A 197 -17.42 -10.52 7.73
N ARG A 198 -17.90 -10.33 8.96
CA ARG A 198 -17.17 -9.67 10.03
C ARG A 198 -17.26 -10.50 11.32
N PRO A 199 -16.22 -10.51 12.17
CA PRO A 199 -16.27 -11.19 13.46
C PRO A 199 -17.17 -10.49 14.48
N ASN A 200 -17.35 -9.17 14.33
CA ASN A 200 -18.07 -8.31 15.28
C ASN A 200 -19.09 -7.44 14.55
N PRO A 201 -20.21 -7.07 15.23
CA PRO A 201 -21.20 -6.16 14.68
C PRO A 201 -20.68 -4.71 14.79
N SER A 202 -19.91 -4.28 13.79
CA SER A 202 -19.51 -2.88 13.59
C SER A 202 -20.49 -2.17 12.64
N ASP A 203 -20.19 -0.94 12.21
CA ASP A 203 -20.95 -0.24 11.16
C ASP A 203 -21.11 -1.16 9.93
N LEU A 204 -22.35 -1.58 9.65
CA LEU A 204 -22.71 -2.44 8.52
C LEU A 204 -23.68 -1.70 7.58
N PRO A 205 -23.51 -1.82 6.25
CA PRO A 205 -22.37 -2.45 5.58
C PRO A 205 -21.04 -1.75 5.89
N SER A 206 -19.92 -2.47 5.80
CA SER A 206 -18.62 -1.84 6.04
C SER A 206 -18.31 -0.74 5.03
N GLN A 207 -17.48 0.23 5.42
CA GLN A 207 -17.00 1.30 4.53
C GLN A 207 -16.34 0.74 3.26
N GLU A 208 -15.66 -0.40 3.37
CA GLU A 208 -15.08 -1.10 2.21
C GLU A 208 -16.17 -1.62 1.27
N ALA A 209 -17.24 -2.24 1.79
CA ALA A 209 -18.35 -2.72 0.96
C ALA A 209 -19.12 -1.55 0.31
N ILE A 210 -19.32 -0.45 1.04
CA ILE A 210 -19.90 0.78 0.52
C ILE A 210 -19.04 1.36 -0.61
N GLN A 211 -17.72 1.46 -0.39
CA GLN A 211 -16.79 1.96 -1.40
C GLN A 211 -16.78 1.09 -2.66
N ILE A 212 -16.76 -0.24 -2.49
CA ILE A 212 -16.84 -1.18 -3.63
C ILE A 212 -18.15 -0.96 -4.40
N ALA A 213 -19.30 -0.90 -3.71
CA ALA A 213 -20.59 -0.69 -4.33
C ALA A 213 -20.64 0.62 -5.10
N ASN A 214 -20.15 1.71 -4.51
CA ASN A 214 -20.07 3.02 -5.17
C ASN A 214 -19.11 3.01 -6.37
N ASN A 215 -17.98 2.30 -6.28
CA ASN A 215 -17.00 2.22 -7.38
C ASN A 215 -17.53 1.47 -8.62
N ILE A 216 -18.45 0.52 -8.43
CA ILE A 216 -19.07 -0.22 -9.54
C ILE A 216 -20.42 0.39 -9.97
N SER A 217 -21.03 1.18 -9.09
CA SER A 217 -22.13 2.11 -9.41
C SER A 217 -21.56 3.32 -10.16
N ASP A 218 -22.42 4.11 -10.80
CA ASP A 218 -22.08 5.30 -11.60
C ASP A 218 -21.30 5.01 -12.89
N LEU A 219 -21.16 3.74 -13.27
CA LEU A 219 -20.55 3.31 -14.53
C LEU A 219 -21.55 3.28 -15.71
N GLY A 220 -22.77 3.77 -15.49
CA GLY A 220 -23.83 3.85 -16.50
C GLY A 220 -24.55 2.52 -16.76
N GLN A 221 -24.50 1.59 -15.80
CA GLN A 221 -25.14 0.29 -15.89
C GLN A 221 -25.98 0.00 -14.64
N ILE A 222 -27.23 -0.40 -14.86
CA ILE A 222 -28.11 -0.91 -13.81
C ILE A 222 -27.89 -2.41 -13.68
N TYR A 223 -27.56 -2.87 -12.48
CA TYR A 223 -27.40 -4.28 -12.13
C TYR A 223 -28.68 -4.87 -11.56
N ASN A 224 -28.79 -6.21 -11.60
CA ASN A 224 -29.86 -6.97 -10.95
C ASN A 224 -31.29 -6.52 -11.34
N ARG A 225 -31.50 -6.08 -12.59
CA ARG A 225 -32.75 -5.47 -13.08
C ARG A 225 -34.02 -6.24 -12.72
N GLU A 226 -33.97 -7.57 -12.78
CA GLU A 226 -35.13 -8.43 -12.50
C GLU A 226 -35.54 -8.45 -11.02
N ASP A 227 -34.66 -8.00 -10.12
CA ASP A 227 -34.83 -8.03 -8.67
C ASP A 227 -34.76 -6.63 -8.02
N MET A 228 -34.79 -5.57 -8.83
CA MET A 228 -34.70 -4.18 -8.36
C MET A 228 -35.82 -3.79 -7.39
N ASP A 229 -37.06 -4.23 -7.66
CA ASP A 229 -38.23 -3.86 -6.86
C ASP A 229 -38.41 -4.75 -5.61
N SER A 230 -37.49 -5.69 -5.38
CA SER A 230 -37.58 -6.61 -4.25
C SER A 230 -37.16 -5.91 -2.95
N ASN A 231 -38.15 -5.58 -2.13
CA ASN A 231 -37.98 -4.98 -0.80
C ASN A 231 -37.82 -6.00 0.34
N SER A 232 -37.47 -7.25 0.02
CA SER A 232 -37.27 -8.28 1.05
C SER A 232 -36.04 -7.95 1.90
N PRO A 233 -36.16 -7.78 3.23
CA PRO A 233 -35.01 -7.49 4.09
C PRO A 233 -33.92 -8.56 4.05
N ALA A 234 -34.28 -9.81 3.71
CA ALA A 234 -33.33 -10.91 3.58
C ALA A 234 -32.40 -10.77 2.35
N ARG A 235 -32.73 -9.90 1.40
CA ARG A 235 -31.95 -9.68 0.17
C ARG A 235 -30.86 -8.62 0.30
N GLY A 236 -30.47 -8.27 1.53
CA GLY A 236 -29.41 -7.28 1.77
C GLY A 236 -29.85 -5.86 1.44
N GLN A 237 -28.92 -4.93 1.63
CA GLN A 237 -29.14 -3.51 1.39
C GLN A 237 -28.72 -3.15 -0.04
N ILE A 238 -29.54 -2.36 -0.74
CA ILE A 238 -29.15 -1.74 -2.00
C ILE A 238 -28.28 -0.52 -1.69
N LEU A 239 -27.09 -0.48 -2.27
CA LEU A 239 -26.18 0.67 -2.20
C LEU A 239 -26.04 1.30 -3.57
N GLY A 240 -26.10 2.63 -3.64
CA GLY A 240 -26.17 3.38 -4.89
C GLY A 240 -27.54 3.33 -5.56
N GLU A 241 -27.66 3.94 -6.73
CA GLU A 241 -28.90 3.96 -7.53
C GLU A 241 -28.95 2.83 -8.57
N ASP A 242 -27.83 2.15 -8.81
CA ASP A 242 -27.65 1.16 -9.88
C ASP A 242 -27.99 -0.29 -9.47
N GLY A 243 -28.54 -0.53 -8.28
CA GLY A 243 -29.08 -1.84 -7.90
C GLY A 243 -28.10 -2.85 -7.30
N VAL A 244 -26.89 -2.40 -6.92
CA VAL A 244 -25.90 -3.26 -6.26
C VAL A 244 -26.38 -3.64 -4.86
N ARG A 245 -26.47 -4.94 -4.58
CA ARG A 245 -26.85 -5.46 -3.26
C ARG A 245 -25.64 -5.82 -2.42
N VAL A 246 -25.71 -5.50 -1.12
CA VAL A 246 -24.72 -5.86 -0.11
C VAL A 246 -25.35 -6.66 1.01
N HIS A 247 -24.74 -7.80 1.32
CA HIS A 247 -25.14 -8.71 2.38
C HIS A 247 -24.03 -8.77 3.41
N SER A 248 -24.38 -8.56 4.67
CA SER A 248 -23.43 -8.54 5.78
C SER A 248 -23.70 -9.69 6.74
N MET A 249 -22.69 -10.52 6.94
CA MET A 249 -22.71 -11.62 7.92
C MET A 249 -21.87 -11.25 9.13
N VAL A 250 -22.41 -11.46 10.33
CA VAL A 250 -21.66 -11.29 11.59
C VAL A 250 -21.70 -12.59 12.37
N LEU A 251 -20.55 -13.26 12.46
CA LEU A 251 -20.39 -14.41 13.33
C LEU A 251 -19.01 -14.36 14.00
N PRO A 252 -18.92 -14.55 15.33
CA PRO A 252 -17.65 -14.68 16.01
C PRO A 252 -16.80 -15.79 15.38
N GLY A 253 -15.53 -15.49 15.12
CA GLY A 253 -14.57 -16.42 14.49
C GLY A 253 -14.49 -16.35 12.97
N LEU A 254 -15.38 -15.60 12.29
CA LEU A 254 -15.20 -15.31 10.88
C LEU A 254 -14.04 -14.34 10.63
N ALA A 255 -13.33 -14.59 9.54
CA ALA A 255 -12.42 -13.60 8.99
C ALA A 255 -13.20 -12.38 8.48
N SER A 256 -12.52 -11.23 8.46
CA SER A 256 -13.00 -10.06 7.75
C SER A 256 -12.86 -10.31 6.26
N SER A 257 -13.94 -10.70 5.60
CA SER A 257 -13.91 -11.14 4.21
C SER A 257 -14.89 -10.36 3.37
N THR A 258 -14.53 -10.17 2.11
CA THR A 258 -15.38 -9.55 1.11
C THR A 258 -15.34 -10.39 -0.16
N SER A 259 -16.52 -10.76 -0.65
CA SER A 259 -16.69 -11.47 -1.91
C SER A 259 -17.62 -10.67 -2.82
N ILE A 260 -17.25 -10.53 -4.09
CA ILE A 260 -18.06 -9.91 -5.12
C ILE A 260 -18.40 -11.01 -6.13
N ASN A 261 -19.68 -11.26 -6.30
CA ASN A 261 -20.18 -12.33 -7.17
C ASN A 261 -20.88 -11.70 -8.37
N PHE A 262 -20.30 -11.91 -9.54
CA PHE A 262 -20.92 -11.58 -10.81
C PHE A 262 -21.53 -12.84 -11.44
N SER A 263 -22.62 -12.69 -12.18
CA SER A 263 -23.23 -13.81 -12.89
C SER A 263 -23.70 -13.45 -14.29
N GLY A 264 -23.58 -14.43 -15.19
CA GLY A 264 -24.01 -14.38 -16.58
C GLY A 264 -24.55 -15.73 -17.03
N PRO A 265 -25.08 -15.84 -18.27
CA PRO A 265 -25.63 -17.09 -18.77
C PRO A 265 -24.59 -18.23 -18.75
N GLY A 266 -24.77 -19.19 -17.84
CA GLY A 266 -23.92 -20.38 -17.73
C GLY A 266 -22.63 -20.19 -16.94
N GLU A 267 -22.41 -19.03 -16.30
CA GLU A 267 -21.19 -18.78 -15.53
C GLU A 267 -21.41 -17.91 -14.28
N ILE A 268 -20.48 -18.07 -13.34
CA ILE A 268 -20.37 -17.26 -12.14
C ILE A 268 -18.91 -16.87 -12.00
N TYR A 269 -18.66 -15.58 -11.79
CA TYR A 269 -17.33 -15.06 -11.53
C TYR A 269 -17.28 -14.45 -10.13
N THR A 270 -16.44 -15.04 -9.26
CA THR A 270 -16.30 -14.61 -7.87
C THR A 270 -14.91 -14.07 -7.62
N LEU A 271 -14.85 -12.83 -7.12
CA LEU A 271 -13.67 -12.23 -6.51
C LEU A 271 -13.79 -12.31 -5.00
N ARG A 272 -12.74 -12.73 -4.31
CA ARG A 272 -12.76 -12.86 -2.85
C ARG A 272 -11.44 -12.43 -2.22
N HIS A 273 -11.56 -11.69 -1.13
CA HIS A 273 -10.44 -11.26 -0.29
C HIS A 273 -10.77 -11.56 1.17
N ASP A 274 -9.88 -12.27 1.86
CA ASP A 274 -10.01 -12.66 3.27
C ASP A 274 -8.87 -12.02 4.08
N VAL A 275 -9.22 -11.23 5.09
CA VAL A 275 -8.25 -10.62 6.02
C VAL A 275 -8.10 -11.51 7.25
N THR A 276 -6.90 -12.08 7.40
CA THR A 276 -6.56 -12.95 8.54
C THR A 276 -5.97 -12.20 9.72
N ASN A 277 -5.19 -11.14 9.48
CA ASN A 277 -4.66 -10.23 10.50
C ASN A 277 -4.19 -8.91 9.85
N VAL A 278 -3.80 -7.94 10.69
CA VAL A 278 -3.35 -6.60 10.30
C VAL A 278 -2.08 -6.58 9.42
N GLN A 279 -1.30 -7.67 9.39
CA GLN A 279 -0.07 -7.74 8.58
C GLN A 279 -0.36 -7.64 7.08
N CYS A 280 -1.59 -7.92 6.63
CA CYS A 280 -2.00 -7.77 5.23
C CYS A 280 -1.86 -6.32 4.71
N LEU A 281 -1.83 -5.34 5.61
CA LEU A 281 -1.67 -3.92 5.27
C LEU A 281 -0.20 -3.52 5.05
N MET A 282 0.75 -4.30 5.58
CA MET A 282 2.17 -3.94 5.58
C MET A 282 2.78 -3.87 4.18
N PRO A 283 2.51 -4.80 3.24
CA PRO A 283 3.01 -4.67 1.87
C PRO A 283 2.58 -3.37 1.20
N GLY A 284 1.32 -2.94 1.39
CA GLY A 284 0.82 -1.67 0.85
C GLY A 284 1.42 -0.46 1.55
N LEU A 285 1.65 -0.52 2.87
CA LEU A 285 2.38 0.52 3.60
C LEU A 285 3.80 0.72 3.06
N ILE A 286 4.54 -0.37 2.90
CA ILE A 286 5.92 -0.33 2.37
C ILE A 286 5.93 0.20 0.92
N LEU A 287 4.96 -0.18 0.10
CA LEU A 287 4.79 0.38 -1.24
C LEU A 287 4.51 1.89 -1.17
N ALA A 288 3.59 2.32 -0.32
CA ALA A 288 3.23 3.72 -0.11
C ALA A 288 4.44 4.57 0.27
N ILE A 289 5.21 4.14 1.28
CA ILE A 289 6.43 4.84 1.73
C ILE A 289 7.44 4.99 0.58
N ARG A 290 7.62 3.94 -0.25
CA ARG A 290 8.54 4.01 -1.40
C ARG A 290 8.08 4.95 -2.50
N LYS A 291 6.78 5.11 -2.68
CA LYS A 291 6.19 5.93 -3.75
C LYS A 291 6.08 7.39 -3.33
N VAL A 292 5.67 7.65 -2.08
CA VAL A 292 5.37 9.00 -1.60
C VAL A 292 6.57 9.94 -1.66
N VAL A 293 7.79 9.44 -1.43
CA VAL A 293 9.03 10.24 -1.48
C VAL A 293 9.32 10.87 -2.85
N ARG A 294 8.65 10.41 -3.91
CA ARG A 294 8.78 10.94 -5.27
C ARG A 294 7.67 11.93 -5.64
N LEU A 295 6.67 12.09 -4.77
CA LEU A 295 5.53 12.95 -5.02
C LEU A 295 5.83 14.40 -4.63
N LYS A 296 5.08 15.32 -5.24
CA LYS A 296 5.14 16.77 -4.95
C LYS A 296 3.75 17.34 -4.65
N ASN A 297 2.77 16.47 -4.53
CA ASN A 297 1.37 16.77 -4.30
C ASN A 297 0.74 15.62 -3.50
N LEU A 298 -0.52 15.81 -3.13
CA LEU A 298 -1.32 14.75 -2.53
C LEU A 298 -1.85 13.79 -3.60
N ILE A 299 -1.80 12.50 -3.32
CA ILE A 299 -2.52 11.46 -4.04
C ILE A 299 -3.49 10.79 -3.05
N TYR A 300 -4.74 10.63 -3.47
CA TYR A 300 -5.74 9.87 -2.72
C TYR A 300 -5.89 8.47 -3.33
N GLY A 301 -5.79 7.46 -2.49
CA GLY A 301 -5.94 6.06 -2.86
C GLY A 301 -4.62 5.35 -3.24
N LEU A 302 -4.45 4.12 -2.75
CA LEU A 302 -3.28 3.28 -3.05
C LEU A 302 -3.32 2.70 -4.48
N GLU A 303 -4.52 2.61 -5.07
CA GLU A 303 -4.76 2.09 -6.42
C GLU A 303 -4.05 2.88 -7.51
N LYS A 304 -3.63 4.11 -7.24
CA LYS A 304 -2.85 4.93 -8.18
C LYS A 304 -1.40 4.47 -8.33
N PHE A 305 -0.94 3.54 -7.50
CA PHE A 305 0.44 3.02 -7.51
C PHE A 305 0.57 1.54 -7.88
N LEU A 306 -0.56 0.85 -8.05
CA LEU A 306 -0.63 -0.55 -8.45
C LEU A 306 -0.81 -0.69 -9.97
#